data_AF-A0A5C8DJ22-F1
#
_entry.id   AF-A0A5C8DJ22-F1
#
_cell.length_a   1.000
_cell.length_b   1.000
_cell.length_c   1.000
_cell.angle_alpha   90.00
_cell.angle_beta   90.00
_cell.angle_gamma   90.00
#
_symmetry.space_group_name_H-M   'P 1'
#
loop_
_entity.id
_entity.type
_entity.pdbx_description
1 polymer ?
#
loop_
_entity_poly.entity_id
_entity_poly.type
_entity_poly.pdbx_seq_one_letter_code
_entity_poly.pdbx_strand_id
1 'polypeptide(L)'
;MSLDPARFSRSEFVNTDWTVTVEAGTSLEDVLNSAFFANVAAQMHPYDHIRVRVDTGEWYAELMVLDCGRNWAKLFKLCEHKLTREEQNEEIDSQFTVKHLGPHKKYAVIRKSDNETLRDGFTNKQDANAWLASHLLSL
;
A
#
# COMPACT_ATOMS: atom_id res chain seq x y z
N MET A 1 -20.56 3.32 38.79
CA MET A 1 -21.12 3.52 37.44
C MET A 1 -20.77 2.28 36.63
N SER A 2 -21.76 1.57 36.08
CA SER A 2 -21.56 0.36 35.26
C SER A 2 -22.00 0.61 33.83
N LEU A 3 -21.31 0.01 32.86
CA LEU A 3 -21.66 0.09 31.43
C LEU A 3 -23.03 -0.56 31.18
N ASP A 4 -23.88 0.10 30.39
CA ASP A 4 -25.11 -0.51 29.88
C ASP A 4 -24.75 -1.63 28.89
N PRO A 5 -25.19 -2.89 29.10
CA PRO A 5 -24.94 -3.99 28.18
C PRO A 5 -25.34 -3.70 26.73
N ALA A 6 -26.35 -2.86 26.48
CA ALA A 6 -26.76 -2.47 25.13
C ALA A 6 -25.69 -1.66 24.38
N ARG A 7 -24.73 -1.06 25.09
CA ARG A 7 -23.60 -0.31 24.53
C ARG A 7 -22.36 -1.18 24.31
N PHE A 8 -22.48 -2.50 24.50
CA PHE A 8 -21.41 -3.46 24.32
C PHE A 8 -21.77 -4.45 23.20
N SER A 9 -21.28 -4.17 22.00
CA SER A 9 -21.48 -4.99 20.81
C SER A 9 -20.14 -5.36 20.17
N ARG A 10 -20.13 -6.41 19.35
CA ARG A 10 -18.92 -6.76 18.60
C ARG A 10 -18.65 -5.67 17.55
N SER A 11 -17.38 -5.31 17.41
CA SER A 11 -16.94 -4.30 16.45
C SER A 11 -17.39 -4.64 15.03
N GLU A 12 -17.33 -5.90 14.61
CA GLU A 12 -17.72 -6.36 13.27
C GLU A 12 -19.18 -6.06 12.88
N PHE A 13 -20.08 -5.85 13.87
CA PHE A 13 -21.48 -5.49 13.60
C PHE A 13 -21.71 -3.98 13.56
N VAL A 14 -20.77 -3.18 14.05
CA VAL A 14 -20.90 -1.71 14.19
C VAL A 14 -19.96 -0.97 13.26
N ASN A 15 -18.77 -1.52 13.02
CA ASN A 15 -17.68 -0.90 12.31
C ASN A 15 -17.10 -1.84 11.26
N THR A 16 -16.62 -1.24 10.18
CA THR A 16 -16.01 -1.94 9.06
C THR A 16 -14.51 -1.70 9.02
N ASP A 17 -13.75 -2.78 8.78
CA ASP A 17 -12.31 -2.75 8.54
C ASP A 17 -12.03 -2.64 7.03
N TRP A 18 -11.53 -1.48 6.60
CA TRP A 18 -11.16 -1.20 5.23
C TRP A 18 -9.66 -1.39 4.99
N THR A 19 -9.29 -1.78 3.78
CA THR A 19 -7.89 -1.80 3.32
C THR A 19 -7.76 -1.00 2.03
N VAL A 20 -6.84 -0.04 2.04
CA VAL A 20 -6.57 0.86 0.91
C VAL A 20 -5.11 0.72 0.52
N THR A 21 -4.85 0.53 -0.77
CA THR A 21 -3.51 0.53 -1.32
C THR A 21 -3.35 1.78 -2.19
N VAL A 22 -2.39 2.64 -1.85
CA VAL A 22 -2.14 3.91 -2.55
C VAL A 22 -0.97 3.81 -3.50
N GLU A 23 -0.98 4.64 -4.54
CA GLU A 23 0.08 4.70 -5.54
C GLU A 23 1.41 5.19 -4.92
N ALA A 24 2.52 4.73 -5.49
CA ALA A 24 3.86 5.20 -5.15
C ALA A 24 3.96 6.73 -5.24
N GLY A 25 4.56 7.36 -4.21
CA GLY A 25 4.69 8.82 -4.12
C GLY A 25 3.52 9.53 -3.43
N THR A 26 2.42 8.82 -3.13
CA THR A 26 1.35 9.39 -2.30
C THR A 26 1.83 9.52 -0.85
N SER A 27 1.79 10.73 -0.30
CA SER A 27 2.13 10.95 1.10
C SER A 27 0.96 10.64 2.02
N LEU A 28 1.24 10.35 3.30
CA LEU A 28 0.17 10.17 4.28
C LEU A 28 -0.65 11.45 4.50
N GLU A 29 -0.05 12.62 4.31
CA GLU A 29 -0.73 13.92 4.39
C GLU A 29 -1.78 14.06 3.28
N ASP A 30 -1.49 13.57 2.07
CA ASP A 30 -2.45 13.55 0.97
C ASP A 30 -3.64 12.64 1.29
N VAL A 31 -3.38 11.47 1.90
CA VAL A 31 -4.42 10.51 2.30
C VAL A 31 -5.32 11.09 3.40
N LEU A 32 -4.76 11.86 4.33
CA LEU A 32 -5.54 12.53 5.38
C LEU A 32 -6.40 13.68 4.85
N ASN A 33 -6.20 14.12 3.61
CA ASN A 33 -7.07 15.10 2.99
C ASN A 33 -8.49 14.52 2.82
N SER A 34 -9.48 15.26 3.31
CA SER A 34 -10.87 14.81 3.26
C SER A 34 -11.44 14.51 1.87
N ALA A 35 -10.86 15.14 0.83
CA ALA A 35 -11.25 14.91 -0.56
C ALA A 35 -10.66 13.62 -1.15
N PHE A 36 -9.61 13.06 -0.55
CA PHE A 36 -8.94 11.86 -1.07
C PHE A 36 -9.90 10.66 -1.17
N PHE A 37 -10.76 10.51 -0.16
CA PHE A 37 -11.75 9.44 -0.10
C PHE A 37 -13.09 9.82 -0.74
N ALA A 38 -13.22 10.94 -1.43
CA ALA A 38 -14.49 11.44 -1.95
C ALA A 38 -15.28 10.39 -2.77
N ASN A 39 -14.58 9.57 -3.55
CA ASN A 39 -15.18 8.57 -4.42
C ASN A 39 -15.74 7.35 -3.67
N VAL A 40 -15.28 7.11 -2.44
CA VAL A 40 -15.64 5.93 -1.64
C VAL A 40 -16.24 6.29 -0.27
N ALA A 41 -16.28 7.57 0.09
CA ALA A 41 -16.75 8.07 1.38
C ALA A 41 -18.20 7.65 1.70
N ALA A 42 -19.05 7.50 0.68
CA ALA A 42 -20.43 7.06 0.86
C ALA A 42 -20.58 5.62 1.41
N GLN A 43 -19.52 4.82 1.40
CA GLN A 43 -19.50 3.45 1.95
C GLN A 43 -19.03 3.42 3.42
N MET A 44 -18.48 4.53 3.91
CA MET A 44 -17.88 4.61 5.25
C MET A 44 -18.91 5.02 6.29
N HIS A 45 -18.65 4.62 7.53
CA HIS A 45 -19.36 5.09 8.71
C HIS A 45 -18.37 5.63 9.75
N PRO A 46 -18.82 6.54 10.65
CA PRO A 46 -18.01 6.97 11.78
C PRO A 46 -17.49 5.78 12.60
N TYR A 47 -16.24 5.88 13.04
CA TYR A 47 -15.46 4.87 13.76
C TYR A 47 -15.03 3.64 12.95
N ASP A 48 -15.28 3.60 11.64
CA ASP A 48 -14.65 2.61 10.76
C ASP A 48 -13.13 2.71 10.80
N HIS A 49 -12.46 1.57 10.63
CA HIS A 49 -11.01 1.46 10.60
C HIS A 49 -10.52 1.36 9.16
N ILE A 50 -9.44 2.08 8.82
CA ILE A 50 -8.84 2.04 7.48
C ILE A 50 -7.35 1.74 7.61
N ARG A 51 -6.93 0.62 7.03
CA ARG A 51 -5.52 0.25 6.88
C ARG A 51 -5.02 0.74 5.53
N VAL A 52 -4.04 1.63 5.53
CA VAL A 52 -3.46 2.22 4.32
C VAL A 52 -2.04 1.72 4.13
N ARG A 53 -1.71 1.31 2.91
CA ARG A 53 -0.36 0.90 2.53
C ARG A 53 0.00 1.47 1.17
N VAL A 54 1.28 1.78 0.95
CA VAL A 54 1.77 2.14 -0.38
C VAL A 54 2.08 0.89 -1.19
N ASP A 55 1.89 0.95 -2.50
CA ASP A 55 2.31 -0.11 -3.43
C ASP A 55 3.77 -0.54 -3.24
N THR A 56 4.69 0.41 -3.07
CA THR A 56 6.13 0.12 -2.86
C THR A 56 6.41 -0.57 -1.51
N GLY A 57 5.46 -0.50 -0.58
CA GLY A 57 5.62 -1.01 0.77
C GLY A 57 6.54 -0.16 1.64
N GLU A 58 6.71 1.13 1.32
CA GLU A 58 7.53 2.07 2.10
C GLU A 58 6.93 2.45 3.45
N TRP A 59 5.60 2.52 3.52
CA TRP A 59 4.91 2.81 4.77
C TRP A 59 3.54 2.15 4.84
N TYR A 60 3.09 2.00 6.08
CA TYR A 60 1.78 1.50 6.46
C TYR A 60 1.20 2.42 7.52
N ALA A 61 -0.09 2.72 7.45
CA ALA A 61 -0.78 3.55 8.43
C ALA A 61 -2.15 2.98 8.76
N GLU A 62 -2.61 3.24 9.98
CA GLU A 62 -3.99 2.97 10.38
C GLU A 62 -4.70 4.28 10.68
N LEU A 63 -5.90 4.41 10.14
CA LEU A 63 -6.74 5.57 10.26
C LEU A 63 -8.10 5.16 10.84
N MET A 64 -8.73 6.09 11.55
CA MET A 64 -10.11 5.96 12.03
C MET A 64 -10.98 7.04 11.37
N VAL A 65 -12.15 6.67 10.90
CA VAL A 65 -13.13 7.63 10.39
C VAL A 65 -13.73 8.40 11.57
N LEU A 66 -13.57 9.72 11.59
CA LEU A 66 -14.24 10.57 12.58
C LEU A 66 -15.64 10.94 12.13
N ASP A 67 -15.79 11.25 10.84
CA ASP A 67 -17.04 11.70 10.23
C ASP A 67 -16.95 11.53 8.72
N CYS A 68 -18.07 11.35 8.04
CA CYS A 68 -18.11 11.13 6.60
C CYS A 68 -19.42 11.60 5.97
N GLY A 69 -19.31 12.10 4.74
CA GLY A 69 -20.42 12.46 3.89
C GLY A 69 -20.33 11.78 2.52
N ARG A 70 -21.19 12.19 1.60
CA ARG A 70 -21.26 11.56 0.26
C ARG A 70 -19.97 11.69 -0.55
N ASN A 71 -19.21 12.76 -0.34
CA ASN A 71 -18.04 13.12 -1.14
C ASN A 71 -16.84 13.59 -0.29
N TRP A 72 -16.82 13.28 1.00
CA TRP A 72 -15.72 13.64 1.89
C TRP A 72 -15.67 12.69 3.10
N ALA A 73 -14.48 12.46 3.63
CA ALA A 73 -14.30 11.73 4.88
C ALA A 73 -13.26 12.45 5.76
N LYS A 74 -13.57 12.69 7.03
CA LYS A 74 -12.62 13.20 8.01
C LYS A 74 -11.99 12.03 8.74
N LEU A 75 -10.67 11.90 8.63
CA LEU A 75 -9.93 10.79 9.18
C LEU A 75 -8.98 11.25 10.28
N PHE A 76 -8.77 10.38 11.25
CA PHE A 76 -7.77 10.54 12.28
C PHE A 76 -6.68 9.49 12.13
N LYS A 77 -5.41 9.90 12.19
CA LYS A 77 -4.27 8.98 12.14
C LYS A 77 -4.10 8.29 13.49
N LEU A 78 -4.23 6.97 13.52
CA LEU A 78 -3.96 6.15 14.69
C LEU A 78 -2.48 5.80 14.80
N CYS A 79 -1.90 5.29 13.71
CA CYS A 79 -0.48 4.97 13.66
C CYS A 79 0.08 5.13 12.24
N GLU A 80 1.40 5.23 12.18
CA GLU A 80 2.18 5.24 10.96
C GLU A 80 3.48 4.48 11.21
N HIS A 81 3.77 3.53 10.33
CA HIS A 81 4.94 2.68 10.34
C HIS A 81 5.68 2.86 9.03
N LYS A 82 6.89 3.40 9.10
CA LYS A 82 7.83 3.35 7.98
C LYS A 82 8.41 1.95 7.90
N LEU A 83 8.21 1.30 6.77
CA LEU A 83 8.66 -0.05 6.50
C LEU A 83 9.98 0.04 5.75
N THR A 84 11.09 -0.01 6.49
CA THR A 84 12.41 -0.19 5.88
C THR A 84 12.53 -1.63 5.40
N ARG A 85 12.53 -1.82 4.09
CA ARG A 85 12.85 -3.10 3.49
C ARG A 85 14.37 -3.21 3.45
N GLU A 86 14.95 -4.10 4.27
CA GLU A 86 16.35 -4.49 4.10
C GLU A 86 16.46 -5.17 2.73
N GLU A 87 16.98 -4.45 1.74
CA GLU A 87 17.27 -5.01 0.42
C GLU A 87 18.37 -6.06 0.60
N GLN A 88 17.99 -7.34 0.60
CA GLN A 88 18.94 -8.43 0.31
C GLN A 88 19.35 -8.30 -1.16
N ASN A 89 20.34 -7.43 -1.38
CA ASN A 89 21.06 -7.30 -2.64
C ASN A 89 21.90 -8.56 -2.85
N GLU A 90 21.27 -9.60 -3.40
CA GLU A 90 22.01 -10.59 -4.16
C GLU A 90 22.33 -9.94 -5.51
N GLU A 91 23.56 -9.44 -5.63
CA GLU A 91 24.12 -8.87 -6.85
C GLU A 91 24.20 -9.94 -7.95
N ILE A 92 23.09 -10.18 -8.63
CA ILE A 92 23.10 -10.86 -9.93
C ILE A 92 23.18 -9.74 -10.97
N ASP A 93 24.43 -9.45 -11.33
CA ASP A 93 24.87 -8.52 -12.36
C ASP A 93 24.71 -7.01 -12.06
N SER A 94 25.79 -6.28 -12.31
CA SER A 94 26.01 -4.90 -11.86
C SER A 94 25.08 -3.88 -12.49
N GLN A 95 24.43 -4.20 -13.62
CA GLN A 95 23.67 -3.24 -14.45
C GLN A 95 22.15 -3.27 -14.24
N PHE A 96 21.61 -4.34 -13.65
CA PHE A 96 20.16 -4.53 -13.50
C PHE A 96 19.80 -4.81 -12.03
N THR A 97 18.56 -4.52 -11.64
CA THR A 97 18.03 -4.82 -10.30
C THR A 97 16.61 -5.35 -10.43
N VAL A 98 16.28 -6.38 -9.65
CA VAL A 98 14.93 -6.92 -9.58
C VAL A 98 14.27 -6.38 -8.31
N LYS A 99 13.24 -5.54 -8.47
CA LYS A 99 12.50 -4.94 -7.36
C LYS A 99 11.04 -5.35 -7.40
N HIS A 100 10.46 -5.54 -6.22
CA HIS A 100 9.02 -5.76 -6.07
C HIS A 100 8.31 -4.42 -5.92
N LEU A 101 7.57 -4.01 -6.95
CA LEU A 101 6.90 -2.71 -7.07
C LEU A 101 5.45 -2.70 -6.54
N GLY A 102 5.02 -3.75 -5.83
CA GLY A 102 3.73 -3.80 -5.15
C GLY A 102 2.76 -4.85 -5.67
N PRO A 103 1.54 -4.94 -5.12
CA PRO A 103 0.56 -5.97 -5.50
C PRO A 103 0.11 -5.88 -6.96
N HIS A 104 0.14 -4.69 -7.55
CA HIS A 104 -0.28 -4.46 -8.95
C HIS A 104 0.86 -4.70 -9.95
N LYS A 105 2.03 -4.08 -9.72
CA LYS A 105 3.21 -4.17 -10.62
C LYS A 105 4.09 -5.41 -10.36
N LYS A 106 3.89 -6.08 -9.22
CA LYS A 106 4.58 -7.30 -8.77
C LYS A 106 6.12 -7.16 -8.89
N TYR A 107 6.84 -8.22 -9.26
CA TYR A 107 8.27 -8.14 -9.50
C TYR A 107 8.54 -7.50 -10.86
N ALA A 108 9.50 -6.58 -10.90
CA ALA A 108 9.92 -5.87 -12.09
C ALA A 108 11.46 -5.83 -12.18
N VAL A 109 11.96 -5.85 -13.41
CA VAL A 109 13.38 -5.72 -13.73
C VAL A 109 13.67 -4.28 -14.14
N ILE A 110 14.55 -3.62 -13.40
CA ILE A 110 14.89 -2.22 -13.55
C ILE A 110 16.36 -2.11 -13.93
N ARG A 111 16.67 -1.29 -14.94
CA ARG A 111 18.05 -0.98 -15.34
C ARG A 111 18.61 0.13 -14.44
N LYS A 112 19.80 -0.09 -13.87
CA LYS A 112 20.41 0.84 -12.89
C LYS A 112 20.90 2.15 -13.52
N SER A 113 21.16 2.20 -14.83
CA SER A 113 21.72 3.40 -15.49
C SER A 113 20.72 4.55 -15.63
N ASP A 114 19.46 4.23 -15.91
CA ASP A 114 18.38 5.20 -16.19
C ASP A 114 17.15 5.00 -15.30
N ASN A 115 17.19 4.00 -14.41
CA ASN A 115 16.07 3.59 -13.56
C ASN A 115 14.83 3.20 -14.38
N GLU A 116 15.01 2.81 -15.64
CA GLU A 116 13.92 2.41 -16.52
C GLU A 116 13.47 0.98 -16.19
N THR A 117 12.16 0.78 -16.10
CA THR A 117 11.57 -0.56 -15.92
C THR A 117 11.52 -1.25 -17.28
N LEU A 118 12.38 -2.25 -17.48
CA LEU A 118 12.42 -3.02 -18.71
C LEU A 118 11.20 -3.93 -18.85
N ARG A 119 10.78 -4.52 -17.73
CA ARG A 119 9.65 -5.44 -17.69
C ARG A 119 9.12 -5.61 -16.27
N ASP A 120 7.81 -5.59 -16.14
CA ASP A 120 7.07 -5.74 -14.88
C ASP A 120 6.04 -6.87 -14.96
N GLY A 121 5.35 -7.13 -13.83
CA GLY A 121 4.28 -8.12 -13.74
C GLY A 121 4.71 -9.55 -13.44
N PHE A 122 5.98 -9.80 -13.08
CA PHE A 122 6.43 -11.14 -12.71
C PHE A 122 5.82 -11.58 -11.38
N THR A 123 5.28 -12.79 -11.33
CA THR A 123 4.64 -13.32 -10.11
C THR A 123 5.66 -13.56 -9.01
N ASN A 124 6.84 -14.10 -9.37
CA ASN A 124 7.90 -14.44 -8.43
C ASN A 124 9.26 -13.83 -8.84
N LYS A 125 10.14 -13.59 -7.86
CA LYS A 125 11.51 -13.06 -8.09
C LYS A 125 12.33 -13.94 -9.04
N GLN A 126 12.13 -15.27 -8.97
CA GLN A 126 12.84 -16.24 -9.82
C GLN A 126 12.51 -16.07 -11.30
N ASP A 127 11.26 -15.77 -11.63
CA ASP A 127 10.84 -15.56 -13.03
C ASP A 127 11.47 -14.29 -13.62
N ALA A 128 11.56 -13.23 -12.81
CA ALA A 128 12.22 -11.99 -13.18
C ALA A 128 13.74 -12.20 -13.40
N ASN A 129 14.39 -12.98 -12.53
CA ASN A 129 15.80 -13.34 -12.68
C ASN A 129 16.05 -14.22 -13.91
N ALA A 130 15.17 -15.18 -14.19
CA ALA A 130 15.26 -16.05 -15.37
C ALA A 130 15.11 -15.25 -16.68
N TRP A 131 14.22 -14.25 -16.68
CA TRP A 131 14.09 -13.33 -17.81
C TRP A 131 15.34 -12.47 -17.99
N LEU A 132 15.90 -11.93 -16.90
CA LEU A 132 17.12 -11.12 -16.93
C LEU A 132 18.31 -11.93 -17.48
N ALA A 133 18.50 -13.17 -17.03
CA ALA A 133 19.52 -14.07 -17.55
C ALA A 133 19.35 -14.34 -19.06
N SER A 134 18.11 -14.53 -19.52
CA SER A 134 17.80 -14.74 -20.94
C SER A 134 18.04 -13.48 -21.78
N HIS A 135 17.78 -12.30 -21.21
CA HIS A 135 17.98 -11.01 -21.88
C HIS A 135 19.47 -10.71 -22.08
N LEU A 136 20.29 -10.98 -21.06
CA LEU A 136 21.76 -10.86 -21.12
C LEU A 136 22.41 -11.80 -22.16
N LEU A 137 21.83 -12.98 -22.37
CA LEU A 137 22.29 -13.94 -23.40
C LEU A 137 21.92 -13.52 -24.83
N SER A 138 20.98 -12.59 -25.02
CA SER A 138 20.50 -12.14 -26.34
C SER A 138 21.11 -10.82 -26.83
N LEU A 139 22.02 -10.23 -26.05
CA LEU A 139 22.86 -9.08 -26.41
C LEU A 139 24.18 -9.55 -27.02
#